data_AF-A0AAD0WY56-F1
#
_entry.id   AF-A0AAD0WY56-F1
#
_cell.length_a   1.000
_cell.length_b   1.000
_cell.length_c   1.000
_cell.angle_alpha   90.00
_cell.angle_beta   90.00
_cell.angle_gamma   90.00
#
_symmetry.space_group_name_H-M   'P 1'
#
loop_
_entity.id
_entity.type
_entity.pdbx_description
1 polymer ?
#
loop_
_entity_poly.entity_id
_entity_poly.type
_entity_poly.pdbx_seq_one_letter_code
_entity_poly.pdbx_strand_id
1 'polypeptide(L)' 'MGQIEVNRTNKGFNAEVAIVFKETKKIFKYVDQVFGAEDETEACDIGMMKLSRFLKSIK' A
#
# COMPACT_ATOMS: atom_id res chain seq x y z
N MET A 1 11.56 4.33 -0.59
CA MET A 1 11.15 3.18 0.25
C MET A 1 9.70 2.90 -0.05
N GLY A 2 9.29 1.64 -0.22
CA GLY A 2 7.86 1.31 -0.35
C GLY A 2 7.17 1.34 1.01
N GLN A 3 5.94 1.81 1.05
CA GLN A 3 5.08 1.86 2.24
C GLN A 3 3.70 1.32 1.87
N ILE A 4 3.13 0.55 2.80
CA ILE A 4 1.73 0.10 2.77
C ILE A 4 1.15 0.55 4.11
N GLU A 5 0.10 1.34 4.07
CA GLU A 5 -0.63 1.77 5.26
C GLU A 5 -2.00 1.11 5.26
N VAL A 6 -2.27 0.27 6.26
CA VAL A 6 -3.55 -0.44 6.37
C VAL A 6 -4.44 0.29 7.37
N ASN A 7 -5.65 0.62 6.93
CA ASN A 7 -6.64 1.39 7.68
C ASN A 7 -7.91 0.55 7.86
N ARG A 8 -8.31 0.34 9.12
CA ARG A 8 -9.60 -0.31 9.43
C ARG A 8 -10.75 0.66 9.17
N THR A 9 -11.77 0.18 8.49
CA THR A 9 -13.00 0.92 8.20
C THR A 9 -14.24 0.16 8.69
N ASN A 10 -15.41 0.80 8.61
CA ASN A 10 -16.69 0.15 8.95
C ASN A 10 -17.06 -1.00 7.99
N LYS A 11 -16.37 -1.13 6.85
CA LYS A 11 -16.68 -2.10 5.78
C LYS A 11 -15.55 -3.10 5.50
N GLY A 12 -14.56 -3.19 6.39
CA GLY A 12 -13.35 -3.99 6.19
C GLY A 12 -12.08 -3.15 6.28
N PHE A 13 -11.01 -3.60 5.65
CA PHE A 13 -9.70 -2.97 5.66
C PHE A 13 -9.36 -2.36 4.30
N ASN A 14 -8.89 -1.12 4.31
CA ASN A 14 -8.32 -0.48 3.14
C ASN A 14 -6.81 -0.44 3.30
N ALA A 15 -6.07 -0.40 2.19
CA ALA A 15 -4.64 -0.14 2.23
C ALA A 15 -4.26 0.95 1.23
N GLU A 16 -3.39 1.86 1.63
CA GLU A 16 -2.74 2.82 0.72
C GLU A 16 -1.32 2.36 0.42
N VAL A 17 -0.95 2.35 -0.86
CA VAL A 17 0.36 1.92 -1.32
C VAL A 17 1.10 3.12 -1.91
N ALA A 18 2.28 3.43 -1.37
CA ALA A 18 3.07 4.58 -1.77
C ALA A 18 4.58 4.29 -1.76
N ILE A 19 5.32 5.11 -2.52
CA ILE A 19 6.76 5.29 -2.35
C ILE A 19 6.96 6.54 -1.52
N VAL A 20 7.74 6.42 -0.45
CA VAL A 20 8.07 7.52 0.46
C VAL A 20 9.58 7.77 0.52
N PHE A 21 9.92 9.02 0.84
CA PHE A 21 11.26 9.38 1.27
C PHE A 21 11.55 8.76 2.63
N LYS A 22 12.72 8.13 2.78
CA LYS A 22 13.08 7.38 4.00
C LYS A 22 13.09 8.26 5.25
N GLU A 23 13.63 9.47 5.13
CA GLU A 23 13.91 10.39 6.25
C GLU A 23 12.65 11.14 6.69
N THR A 24 11.90 11.67 5.73
CA THR A 24 10.75 12.54 6.02
C THR A 24 9.42 11.79 6.07
N LYS A 25 9.39 10.54 5.59
CA LYS A 25 8.17 9.76 5.33
C LYS A 25 7.16 10.45 4.42
N LYS A 26 7.53 11.57 3.79
CA LYS A 26 6.69 12.24 2.80
C LYS A 26 6.49 11.33 1.60
N ILE A 27 5.26 11.30 1.11
CA ILE A 27 4.88 10.61 -0.11
C ILE A 27 5.64 11.23 -1.27
N PHE A 28 6.49 10.43 -1.91
CA PHE A 28 7.14 10.77 -3.15
C PHE A 28 6.23 10.43 -4.34
N LYS A 29 5.59 9.26 -4.29
CA LYS A 29 4.68 8.80 -5.33
C LYS A 29 3.61 7.89 -4.76
N TYR A 30 2.36 8.20 -5.06
CA TYR A 30 1.25 7.28 -4.84
C TYR A 30 1.30 6.15 -5.87
N VAL A 31 1.14 4.90 -5.42
CA VAL A 31 1.20 3.70 -6.28
C VAL A 31 -0.21 3.19 -6.57
N ASP A 32 -0.97 2.85 -5.53
CA ASP A 32 -2.31 2.24 -5.66
C ASP A 32 -3.00 2.18 -4.28
N GLN A 33 -4.23 1.64 -4.24
CA GLN A 33 -5.03 1.40 -3.04
C GLN A 33 -5.76 0.06 -3.08
N VAL A 34 -6.04 -0.49 -1.90
CA VAL A 34 -6.91 -1.65 -1.67
C VAL A 34 -8.13 -1.17 -0.91
N PHE A 35 -9.31 -1.68 -1.29
CA PHE A 35 -10.57 -1.34 -0.65
C PHE A 35 -11.30 -2.58 -0.18
N GLY A 36 -11.84 -2.52 1.04
CA GLY A 36 -12.80 -3.51 1.54
C GLY A 36 -12.26 -4.93 1.64
N ALA A 37 -10.97 -5.10 1.96
CA ALA A 37 -10.43 -6.41 2.33
C ALA A 37 -11.10 -6.91 3.62
N GLU A 38 -11.25 -8.22 3.76
CA GLU A 38 -11.92 -8.86 4.89
C GLU A 38 -11.13 -8.66 6.18
N ASP A 39 -9.80 -8.75 6.09
CA ASP A 39 -8.89 -8.56 7.21
C ASP A 39 -7.63 -7.73 6.88
N GLU A 40 -6.89 -7.39 7.93
CA GLU A 40 -5.66 -6.58 7.83
C GLU A 40 -4.56 -7.28 7.02
N THR A 41 -4.45 -8.60 7.14
CA THR A 41 -3.44 -9.41 6.45
C THR A 41 -3.71 -9.40 4.96
N GLU A 42 -4.96 -9.63 4.56
CA GLU A 42 -5.38 -9.58 3.16
C GLU A 42 -5.10 -8.20 2.55
N ALA A 43 -5.46 -7.12 3.24
CA ALA A 43 -5.19 -5.76 2.78
C ALA A 43 -3.70 -5.51 2.55
N CYS A 44 -2.86 -5.99 3.48
CA CYS A 44 -1.41 -5.87 3.41
C CYS A 44 -0.82 -6.69 2.24
N ASP A 45 -1.24 -7.94 2.09
CA ASP A 45 -0.76 -8.85 1.05
C ASP A 45 -1.10 -8.33 -0.35
N ILE A 46 -2.34 -7.86 -0.56
CA ILE A 46 -2.74 -7.23 -1.82
C ILE A 46 -1.92 -5.95 -2.05
N GLY A 47 -1.73 -5.13 -1.01
CA GLY A 47 -0.88 -3.94 -1.07
C GLY A 47 0.55 -4.25 -1.49
N MET A 48 1.13 -5.33 -0.95
CA MET A 48 2.48 -5.80 -1.26
C MET A 48 2.59 -6.33 -2.69
N MET A 49 1.57 -7.06 -3.17
CA MET A 49 1.50 -7.50 -4.56
C MET A 49 1.48 -6.29 -5.51
N LYS A 50 0.67 -5.27 -5.22
CA LYS A 50 0.59 -4.03 -6.02
C LYS A 50 1.92 -3.27 -6.03
N LEU A 51 2.54 -3.10 -4.87
CA LEU A 51 3.85 -2.47 -4.73
C LEU A 51 4.93 -3.22 -5.51
N SER A 52 4.96 -4.55 -5.39
CA SER A 52 5.92 -5.41 -6.10
C SER A 52 5.78 -5.29 -7.62
N ARG A 53 4.54 -5.28 -8.15
CA ARG A 53 4.28 -5.06 -9.59
C ARG A 53 4.80 -3.71 -10.06
N PHE A 54 4.55 -2.65 -9.31
CA PHE A 54 5.06 -1.30 -9.63
C PHE A 54 6.60 -1.26 -9.62
N LEU A 55 7.24 -1.84 -8.60
CA LEU A 55 8.71 -1.88 -8.53
C LEU A 55 9.33 -2.67 -9.67
N LYS A 56 8.67 -3.74 -10.15
CA LYS A 56 9.10 -4.50 -11.32
C LYS A 56 8.91 -3.74 -12.63
N SER A 57 7.91 -2.86 -12.74
CA SER A 57 7.68 -2.10 -13.99
C SER A 57 8.64 -0.93 -14.19
N ILE A 58 9.33 -0.49 -13.14
CA ILE A 58 10.33 0.60 -13.20
C ILE A 58 11.77 0.09 -13.24
N LYS A 59 11.95 -1.24 -13.21
CA LYS A 59 13.26 -1.91 -13.31
C LYS A 59 13.50 -2.32 -14.74
#